data_AF-A0A451ESS5-F1
#
_entry.id   AF-A0A451ESS5-F1
#
_cell.length_a   1.000
_cell.length_b   1.000
_cell.length_c   1.000
_cell.angle_alpha   90.00
_cell.angle_beta   90.00
_cell.angle_gamma   90.00
#
_symmetry.space_group_name_H-M   'P 1'
#
loop_
_entity.id
_entity.type
_entity.pdbx_description
1 polymer ?
#
loop_
_entity_poly.entity_id
_entity_poly.type
_entity_poly.pdbx_seq_one_letter_code
_entity_poly.pdbx_strand_id
1 'polypeptide(L)' 'CDYTDSIKGIGPKKSIELIRSHRNIEEILKNIDKGKYPPPEDWNYNGARELFEKPEVLDPETIELKWGE' A
#
# COMPACT_ATOMS: atom_id res chain seq x y z
N CYS A 1 -5.45 2.36 -3.17
CA CYS A 1 -4.76 3.67 -3.13
C CYS A 1 -4.67 4.17 -4.56
N ASP A 2 -4.05 5.31 -4.82
CA ASP A 2 -4.01 5.84 -6.19
C ASP A 2 -3.12 5.01 -7.14
N TYR A 3 -2.21 4.20 -6.59
CA TYR A 3 -1.25 3.39 -7.35
C TYR A 3 -1.68 1.93 -7.63
N THR A 4 -2.76 1.45 -6.98
CA THR A 4 -3.26 0.08 -7.18
C THR A 4 -4.65 -0.09 -6.54
N ASP A 5 -5.40 -1.06 -7.06
CA ASP A 5 -6.67 -1.50 -6.50
C ASP A 5 -6.56 -2.04 -5.06
N SER A 6 -7.72 -2.27 -4.43
CA SER A 6 -7.86 -2.87 -3.12
C SER A 6 -8.72 -4.13 -3.17
N ILE A 7 -8.66 -4.97 -2.13
CA ILE A 7 -9.47 -6.18 -2.04
C ILE A 7 -10.95 -5.80 -1.88
N LYS A 8 -11.78 -6.20 -2.84
CA LYS A 8 -13.22 -5.89 -2.84
C LYS A 8 -13.90 -6.43 -1.57
N GLY A 9 -14.71 -5.59 -0.93
CA GLY A 9 -15.45 -5.95 0.29
C GLY A 9 -14.64 -5.87 1.58
N ILE A 10 -13.36 -5.47 1.54
CA ILE A 10 -12.56 -5.15 2.73
C ILE A 10 -12.51 -3.63 2.90
N GLY A 11 -13.27 -3.11 3.86
CA GLY A 11 -13.25 -1.70 4.24
C GLY A 11 -12.25 -1.37 5.36
N PRO A 12 -12.16 -0.10 5.78
CA PRO A 12 -11.12 0.42 6.69
C PRO A 12 -11.02 -0.31 8.04
N LYS A 13 -12.16 -0.65 8.66
CA LYS A 13 -12.17 -1.37 9.95
C LYS A 13 -11.51 -2.75 9.82
N LYS A 14 -11.95 -3.52 8.81
CA LYS A 14 -11.48 -4.88 8.59
C LYS A 14 -10.04 -4.92 8.08
N SER A 15 -9.62 -3.95 7.25
CA SER A 15 -8.23 -3.87 6.81
C SER A 15 -7.26 -3.62 7.97
N ILE A 16 -7.64 -2.78 8.93
CA ILE A 16 -6.83 -2.54 10.15
C ILE A 16 -6.72 -3.82 10.99
N GLU A 17 -7.82 -4.53 11.21
CA GLU A 17 -7.82 -5.81 11.94
C GLU A 17 -6.89 -6.84 11.27
N LEU A 18 -6.99 -6.99 9.94
CA LEU A 18 -6.17 -7.93 9.18
C LEU A 18 -4.67 -7.57 9.23
N ILE A 19 -4.32 -6.29 9.06
CA ILE A 19 -2.91 -5.85 9.14
C ILE A 19 -2.35 -6.05 10.55
N ARG A 20 -3.13 -5.82 11.60
CA ARG A 20 -2.68 -6.09 12.97
C ARG A 20 -2.39 -7.57 13.23
N SER A 21 -3.21 -8.47 12.68
CA SER A 21 -3.07 -9.92 12.84
C SER A 21 -1.96 -10.51 11.97
N HIS A 22 -1.85 -10.09 10.71
CA HIS A 22 -1.03 -10.75 9.69
C HIS A 22 0.18 -9.93 9.20
N ARG A 23 0.27 -8.65 9.59
CA ARG A 23 1.39 -7.71 9.34
C ARG A 23 1.61 -7.26 7.90
N ASN A 24 1.33 -8.08 6.90
CA ASN A 24 1.53 -7.74 5.49
C ASN A 24 0.43 -8.34 4.60
N ILE A 25 0.39 -7.91 3.32
CA ILE A 25 -0.65 -8.31 2.37
C ILE A 25 -0.51 -9.79 1.99
N GLU A 26 0.72 -10.30 1.89
CA GLU A 26 1.04 -11.67 1.53
C GLU A 26 0.44 -12.66 2.54
N GLU A 27 0.63 -12.42 3.83
CA GLU A 27 0.06 -13.22 4.91
C GLU A 27 -1.46 -13.06 4.99
N ILE A 28 -1.99 -11.87 4.73
CA ILE A 28 -3.45 -11.68 4.62
C ILE A 28 -3.99 -12.58 3.49
N LEU A 29 -3.37 -12.56 2.31
CA LEU A 29 -3.80 -13.35 1.15
C LEU A 29 -3.76 -14.87 1.39
N LYS A 30 -2.90 -15.35 2.30
CA LYS A 30 -2.87 -16.76 2.72
C LYS A 30 -4.02 -17.12 3.68
N ASN A 31 -4.52 -16.15 4.44
CA ASN A 31 -5.44 -16.38 5.56
C ASN A 31 -6.87 -15.87 5.34
N ILE A 32 -7.14 -15.14 4.25
CA ILE A 32 -8.51 -14.70 3.92
C ILE A 32 -9.26 -15.72 3.05
N ASP A 33 -10.58 -15.70 3.19
CA ASP A 33 -11.48 -16.34 2.23
C ASP A 33 -11.50 -15.55 0.91
N LYS A 34 -10.81 -16.07 -0.11
CA LYS A 34 -10.72 -15.46 -1.44
C LYS A 34 -12.02 -15.55 -2.24
N GLY A 35 -12.94 -16.44 -1.89
CA GLY A 35 -14.27 -16.50 -2.51
C GLY A 35 -15.13 -15.32 -2.07
N LYS A 36 -15.04 -14.94 -0.79
CA LYS A 36 -15.72 -13.77 -0.24
C LYS A 36 -15.00 -12.45 -0.51
N TYR A 37 -13.68 -12.47 -0.51
CA TYR A 37 -12.80 -11.31 -0.67
C TYR A 37 -11.81 -11.53 -1.81
N PRO A 38 -12.28 -11.56 -3.06
CA PRO A 38 -11.41 -11.78 -4.21
C PRO A 38 -10.41 -10.64 -4.33
N PRO A 39 -9.10 -10.93 -4.39
CA PRO A 39 -8.08 -9.93 -4.75
C PRO A 39 -8.27 -9.46 -6.20
N PRO A 40 -7.82 -8.25 -6.55
CA PRO A 40 -7.78 -7.80 -7.94
C PRO A 40 -6.95 -8.74 -8.84
N GLU A 41 -7.29 -8.78 -10.11
CA GLU A 41 -6.48 -9.45 -11.14
C GLU A 41 -5.18 -8.66 -11.37
N ASP A 42 -4.06 -9.35 -11.61
CA ASP A 42 -2.73 -8.75 -11.80
C ASP A 42 -2.35 -7.68 -10.73
N TRP A 43 -2.76 -7.93 -9.48
CA TRP A 43 -2.64 -6.95 -8.39
C TRP A 43 -1.18 -6.64 -8.01
N ASN A 44 -0.64 -5.53 -8.54
CA ASN A 44 0.72 -5.08 -8.26
C ASN A 44 0.85 -4.26 -6.95
N TYR A 45 0.39 -4.82 -5.83
CA TYR A 45 0.56 -4.19 -4.53
C TYR A 45 2.03 -4.11 -4.08
N ASN A 46 2.90 -4.97 -4.61
CA ASN A 46 4.34 -4.93 -4.35
C ASN A 46 4.98 -3.68 -4.96
N GLY A 47 4.65 -3.35 -6.21
CA GLY A 47 5.09 -2.11 -6.84
C GLY A 47 4.58 -0.88 -6.10
N ALA A 48 3.31 -0.88 -5.69
CA ALA A 48 2.77 0.20 -4.87
C ALA A 48 3.48 0.34 -3.52
N ARG A 49 3.81 -0.78 -2.85
CA ARG A 49 4.60 -0.77 -1.60
C ARG A 49 5.98 -0.14 -1.82
N GLU A 50 6.69 -0.56 -2.86
CA GLU A 50 8.01 0.00 -3.18
C GLU A 50 7.92 1.50 -3.48
N LEU A 51 6.90 1.95 -4.19
CA LEU A 51 6.68 3.38 -4.44
C LEU A 51 6.48 4.18 -3.14
N PHE A 52 5.85 3.61 -2.12
CA PHE A 52 5.69 4.26 -0.81
C PHE A 52 6.94 4.17 0.07
N GLU A 53 7.67 3.06 0.03
CA GLU A 53 8.87 2.84 0.87
C GLU A 53 10.12 3.51 0.29
N LYS A 54 10.27 3.47 -1.03
CA LYS A 54 11.40 4.03 -1.79
C LYS A 54 10.89 4.92 -2.94
N PRO A 55 10.17 6.01 -2.64
CA PRO A 55 9.77 6.96 -3.67
C PRO A 55 11.01 7.58 -4.31
N GLU A 56 10.91 7.90 -5.60
CA GLU A 56 11.89 8.77 -6.25
C GLU A 56 11.73 10.19 -5.68
N VAL A 57 12.71 10.63 -4.90
CA VAL A 57 12.75 11.95 -4.28
C VAL A 57 14.11 12.59 -4.52
N LEU A 58 14.13 13.92 -4.58
CA LEU A 58 15.37 14.68 -4.64
C LEU A 58 16.15 14.53 -3.33
N ASP A 59 17.47 14.49 -3.43
CA ASP A 59 18.36 14.53 -2.27
C ASP A 59 18.19 15.88 -1.55
N PRO A 60 17.70 15.88 -0.28
CA PRO A 60 17.49 17.11 0.47
C PRO A 60 18.75 17.97 0.64
N GLU A 61 19.94 17.36 0.67
CA GLU A 61 21.21 18.09 0.84
C GLU A 61 21.56 18.94 -0.38
N THR A 62 20.98 18.62 -1.54
CA THR A 62 21.20 19.36 -2.79
C THR A 62 20.25 20.56 -2.95
N ILE A 63 19.27 20.72 -2.05
CA ILE A 63 18.21 21.73 -2.17
C ILE A 63 18.58 22.98 -1.37
N GLU A 64 18.74 24.12 -2.04
CA GLU A 64 18.83 25.44 -1.41
C GLU A 64 17.48 26.18 -1.53
N LEU A 65 16.79 26.39 -0.40
CA LEU A 65 15.54 27.15 -0.35
C LEU A 65 15.81 28.62 0.02
N LYS A 66 15.30 29.55 -0.79
CA LYS A 66 15.39 31.00 -0.58
C LYS A 66 14.00 31.62 -0.63
N TRP A 67 13.65 32.40 0.39
CA TRP A 67 12.44 33.23 0.42
C TRP A 67 12.85 34.70 0.28
N GLY A 68 12.34 35.38 -0.74
CA GLY A 68 12.52 36.83 -0.94
C GLY A 68 11.36 37.64 -0.38
N GLU A 69 11.52 38.98 -0.36
CA GLU A 69 10.40 39.93 -0.19
C GLU A 69 9.46 39.93 -1.40
#